data_AF-A0A8T7D5I3-F1
#
_entry.id   AF-A0A8T7D5I3-F1
#
_cell.length_a   1.000
_cell.length_b   1.000
_cell.length_c   1.000
_cell.angle_alpha   90.00
_cell.angle_beta   90.00
_cell.angle_gamma   90.00
#
_symmetry.space_group_name_H-M   'P 1'
#
loop_
_entity.id
_entity.type
_entity.pdbx_description
1 polymer ?
#
loop_
_entity_poly.entity_id
_entity_poly.type
_entity_poly.pdbx_seq_one_letter_code
_entity_poly.pdbx_strand_id
1 'polypeptide(L)'
;MEEKIRRALETPEEIASLQRQKDELNGEVERLKKTLLLTEEKQQRARLELEGDNSKQALRIGHIEAAEKALRARVGNCEKDKRLFEQRLIAKNEATVAACQGETRECRAELERIKQDCVPPTSNIGAFKKRANIETIKEGKTVYLVREGGEKEVVFSLPSNWEYLNNPLLNSSSTLLSVLVKNETSHEIRLIIKDSLDSLSRRELAIIYMAGIKHAWNLRWAEDE
;
A
#
# COMPACT_ATOMS: atom_id res chain seq x y z
N MET A 1 -3.34 -88.32 -86.87
CA MET A 1 -3.12 -87.03 -86.18
C MET A 1 -3.16 -87.25 -84.66
N GLU A 2 -2.60 -88.37 -84.18
CA GLU A 2 -2.68 -88.78 -82.76
C GLU A 2 -1.32 -89.26 -82.21
N GLU A 3 -0.38 -89.71 -83.06
CA GLU A 3 1.00 -90.02 -82.61
C GLU A 3 1.81 -88.81 -82.15
N LYS A 4 1.53 -87.61 -82.70
CA LYS A 4 2.26 -86.38 -82.35
C LYS A 4 1.75 -85.71 -81.07
N ILE A 5 0.57 -86.10 -80.59
CA ILE A 5 -0.01 -85.64 -79.32
C ILE A 5 0.29 -86.64 -78.19
N ARG A 6 0.80 -87.84 -78.51
CA ARG A 6 1.25 -88.86 -77.54
C ARG A 6 2.74 -88.72 -77.13
N ARG A 7 3.43 -87.66 -77.57
CA ARG A 7 4.80 -87.30 -77.16
C ARG A 7 4.83 -86.27 -76.05
N ALA A 8 4.13 -86.56 -74.96
CA ALA A 8 4.01 -85.66 -73.84
C ALA A 8 4.79 -86.11 -72.59
N LEU A 9 5.73 -87.06 -72.70
CA LEU A 9 6.82 -87.43 -71.75
C LEU A 9 7.33 -88.82 -72.16
N GLU A 10 8.43 -88.92 -72.91
CA GLU A 10 8.88 -90.23 -73.46
C GLU A 10 10.17 -90.78 -72.84
N THR A 11 10.84 -90.07 -71.92
CA THR A 11 11.96 -90.66 -71.17
C THR A 11 11.69 -90.70 -69.66
N PRO A 12 12.03 -91.82 -68.96
CA PRO A 12 11.93 -91.91 -67.51
C PRO A 12 12.68 -90.80 -66.77
N GLU A 13 13.76 -90.28 -67.37
CA GLU A 13 14.58 -89.20 -66.83
C GLU A 13 13.85 -87.85 -66.80
N GLU A 14 13.07 -87.51 -67.84
CA GLU A 14 12.25 -86.29 -67.87
C GLU A 14 11.12 -86.34 -66.81
N ILE A 15 10.49 -87.50 -66.64
CA ILE A 15 9.46 -87.72 -65.60
C ILE A 15 10.07 -87.56 -64.20
N ALA A 16 11.24 -88.15 -63.96
CA ALA A 16 11.95 -88.03 -62.68
C ALA A 16 12.40 -86.57 -62.41
N SER A 17 12.82 -85.84 -63.45
CA SER A 17 13.19 -84.42 -63.35
C SER A 17 12.00 -83.53 -62.98
N LEU A 18 10.86 -83.71 -63.65
CA LEU A 18 9.62 -82.98 -63.33
C LEU A 18 9.08 -83.32 -61.93
N GLN A 19 9.22 -84.58 -61.48
CA GLN A 19 8.86 -84.98 -60.13
C GLN A 19 9.74 -84.28 -59.08
N ARG A 20 11.06 -84.21 -59.30
CA ARG A 20 11.96 -83.45 -58.42
C ARG A 20 11.59 -81.96 -58.38
N GLN A 21 11.34 -81.34 -59.54
CA GLN A 21 10.92 -79.94 -59.59
C GLN A 21 9.59 -79.71 -58.88
N LYS A 22 8.62 -80.63 -59.02
CA LYS A 22 7.35 -80.57 -58.30
C LYS A 22 7.56 -80.67 -56.78
N ASP A 23 8.42 -81.56 -56.32
CA ASP A 23 8.70 -81.74 -54.89
C ASP A 23 9.46 -80.52 -54.33
N GLU A 24 10.37 -79.94 -55.11
CA GLU A 24 11.13 -78.74 -54.77
C GLU A 24 10.21 -77.51 -54.68
N LEU A 25 9.32 -77.33 -55.67
CA LEU A 25 8.28 -76.30 -55.67
C LEU A 25 7.28 -76.50 -54.53
N ASN A 26 6.88 -77.74 -54.21
CA ASN A 26 6.04 -78.02 -53.05
C ASN A 26 6.76 -77.64 -51.75
N GLY A 27 8.05 -77.93 -51.64
CA GLY A 27 8.88 -77.52 -50.51
C GLY A 27 9.04 -75.99 -50.40
N GLU A 28 9.09 -75.26 -51.51
CA GLU A 28 9.07 -73.80 -51.52
C GLU A 28 7.69 -73.24 -51.14
N VAL A 29 6.60 -73.80 -51.67
CA VAL A 29 5.24 -73.41 -51.34
C VAL A 29 4.97 -73.58 -49.85
N GLU A 30 5.38 -74.70 -49.24
CA GLU A 30 5.22 -74.91 -47.80
C GLU A 30 6.07 -73.96 -46.96
N ARG A 31 7.29 -73.61 -47.42
CA ARG A 31 8.12 -72.57 -46.78
C ARG A 31 7.47 -71.19 -46.86
N LEU A 32 6.92 -70.83 -48.02
CA LEU A 32 6.22 -69.56 -48.23
C LEU A 32 4.94 -69.48 -47.40
N LYS A 33 4.14 -70.56 -47.33
CA LYS A 33 2.96 -70.63 -46.45
C LYS A 33 3.31 -70.41 -44.98
N LYS A 34 4.36 -71.08 -44.48
CA LYS A 34 4.83 -70.88 -43.09
C LYS A 34 5.29 -69.45 -42.85
N THR A 35 5.99 -68.85 -43.81
CA THR A 35 6.45 -67.47 -43.72
C THR A 35 5.27 -66.50 -43.69
N LEU A 36 4.29 -66.70 -44.58
CA LEU A 36 3.07 -65.89 -44.66
C LEU A 36 2.32 -65.90 -43.33
N LEU A 37 2.05 -67.08 -42.76
CA LEU A 37 1.40 -67.24 -41.45
C LEU A 37 2.13 -66.47 -40.35
N LEU A 38 3.46 -66.60 -40.28
CA LEU A 38 4.27 -65.90 -39.28
C LEU A 38 4.20 -64.37 -39.46
N THR A 39 4.18 -63.86 -40.69
CA THR A 39 4.00 -62.43 -40.95
C THR A 39 2.61 -61.93 -40.61
N GLU A 40 1.56 -62.70 -40.90
CA GLU A 40 0.19 -62.34 -40.57
C GLU A 40 -0.01 -62.26 -39.05
N GLU A 41 0.51 -63.24 -38.29
CA GLU A 41 0.48 -63.21 -36.83
C GLU A 41 1.22 -62.01 -36.25
N LYS A 42 2.41 -61.69 -36.79
CA LYS A 42 3.18 -60.50 -36.37
C LYS A 42 2.43 -59.21 -36.68
N GLN A 43 1.81 -59.09 -37.85
CA GLN A 43 1.00 -57.93 -38.20
C GLN A 43 -0.22 -57.79 -37.29
N GLN A 44 -0.90 -58.90 -36.96
CA GLN A 44 -2.04 -58.89 -36.07
C GLN A 44 -1.65 -58.42 -34.66
N ARG A 45 -0.51 -58.90 -34.13
CA ARG A 45 0.01 -58.44 -32.83
C ARG A 45 0.36 -56.95 -32.84
N ALA A 46 1.06 -56.48 -33.87
CA ALA A 46 1.42 -55.06 -34.00
C ALA A 46 0.18 -54.15 -34.08
N ARG A 47 -0.90 -54.59 -34.75
CA ARG A 47 -2.17 -53.85 -34.77
C ARG A 47 -2.81 -53.73 -33.39
N LEU A 48 -2.88 -54.83 -32.65
CA LEU A 48 -3.45 -54.84 -31.29
C LEU A 48 -2.64 -53.97 -30.31
N GLU A 49 -1.31 -53.98 -30.42
CA GLU A 49 -0.44 -53.10 -29.61
C GLU A 49 -0.70 -51.62 -29.92
N LEU A 50 -0.76 -51.25 -31.20
CA LEU A 50 -1.08 -49.89 -31.63
C LEU A 50 -2.47 -49.44 -31.17
N GLU A 51 -3.48 -50.31 -31.25
CA GLU A 51 -4.83 -50.01 -30.73
C GLU A 51 -4.81 -49.79 -29.21
N GLY A 52 -4.06 -50.62 -28.46
CA GLY A 52 -3.89 -50.47 -27.02
C GLY A 52 -3.21 -49.15 -26.64
N ASP A 53 -2.17 -48.75 -27.37
CA ASP A 53 -1.47 -47.48 -27.14
C ASP A 53 -2.32 -46.26 -27.53
N ASN A 54 -3.03 -46.33 -28.65
CA ASN A 54 -3.97 -45.29 -29.07
C ASN A 54 -5.09 -45.08 -28.04
N SER A 55 -5.62 -46.16 -27.47
CA SER A 55 -6.64 -46.11 -26.42
C SER A 55 -6.13 -45.40 -25.15
N LYS A 56 -4.90 -45.74 -24.70
CA LYS A 56 -4.26 -45.07 -23.56
C LYS A 56 -3.98 -43.59 -23.82
N GLN A 57 -3.57 -43.25 -25.05
CA GLN A 57 -3.36 -41.85 -25.45
C GLN A 57 -4.67 -41.06 -25.45
N ALA A 58 -5.76 -41.62 -25.98
CA ALA A 58 -7.07 -40.97 -25.99
C ALA A 58 -7.56 -40.67 -24.55
N LEU A 59 -7.38 -41.62 -23.62
CA LEU A 59 -7.69 -41.41 -22.20
C LEU A 59 -6.86 -40.27 -21.59
N ARG A 60 -5.55 -40.23 -21.87
CA ARG A 60 -4.67 -39.15 -21.41
C ARG A 60 -5.10 -37.79 -21.94
N ILE A 61 -5.43 -37.70 -23.22
CA ILE A 61 -5.92 -36.46 -23.84
C ILE A 61 -7.21 -36.00 -23.14
N GLY A 62 -8.18 -36.90 -22.92
CA GLY A 62 -9.42 -36.57 -22.21
C GLY A 62 -9.19 -36.06 -20.79
N HIS A 63 -8.23 -36.62 -20.06
CA HIS A 63 -7.85 -36.10 -18.74
C HIS A 63 -7.22 -34.70 -18.81
N ILE A 64 -6.36 -34.45 -19.79
CA ILE A 64 -5.74 -33.14 -20.00
C ILE A 64 -6.79 -32.10 -20.37
N GLU A 65 -7.71 -32.41 -21.29
CA GLU A 65 -8.79 -31.49 -21.68
C GLU A 65 -9.72 -31.16 -20.50
N ALA A 66 -10.06 -32.16 -19.68
CA ALA A 66 -10.85 -31.95 -18.47
C ALA A 66 -10.11 -31.05 -17.45
N ALA A 67 -8.81 -31.29 -17.25
CA ALA A 67 -7.98 -30.48 -16.37
C ALA A 67 -7.83 -29.04 -16.90
N GLU A 68 -7.64 -28.86 -18.20
CA GLU A 68 -7.55 -27.55 -18.85
C GLU A 68 -8.87 -26.77 -18.68
N LYS A 69 -10.01 -27.41 -18.91
CA LYS A 69 -11.32 -26.80 -18.70
C LYS A 69 -11.52 -26.36 -17.25
N ALA A 70 -11.13 -27.20 -16.29
CA ALA A 70 -11.19 -26.86 -14.87
C ALA A 70 -10.27 -25.69 -14.51
N LEU A 71 -9.05 -25.66 -15.04
CA LEU A 71 -8.10 -24.56 -14.84
C LEU A 71 -8.61 -23.26 -15.43
N ARG A 72 -9.13 -23.27 -16.67
CA ARG A 72 -9.73 -22.08 -17.29
C ARG A 72 -10.89 -21.53 -16.47
N ALA A 73 -11.75 -22.39 -15.93
CA ALA A 73 -12.84 -21.96 -15.05
C ALA A 73 -12.32 -21.30 -13.76
N ARG A 74 -11.28 -21.87 -13.15
CA ARG A 74 -10.64 -21.31 -11.94
C ARG A 74 -10.01 -19.94 -12.21
N VAL A 75 -9.26 -19.80 -13.31
CA VAL A 75 -8.67 -18.52 -13.72
C VAL A 75 -9.76 -17.47 -13.94
N GLY A 76 -10.83 -17.83 -14.65
CA GLY A 76 -11.97 -16.93 -14.86
C GLY A 76 -12.64 -16.48 -13.56
N ASN A 77 -12.71 -17.34 -12.54
CA ASN A 77 -13.23 -16.97 -11.22
C ASN A 77 -12.26 -16.05 -10.46
N CYS A 78 -10.96 -16.36 -10.44
CA CYS A 78 -9.95 -15.50 -9.82
C CYS A 78 -9.91 -14.10 -10.44
N GLU A 79 -10.08 -13.99 -11.76
CA GLU A 79 -10.17 -12.69 -12.44
C GLU A 79 -11.40 -11.89 -12.02
N LYS A 80 -12.55 -12.55 -11.86
CA LYS A 80 -13.77 -11.90 -11.34
C LYS A 80 -13.60 -11.43 -9.90
N ASP A 81 -13.03 -12.27 -9.05
CA ASP A 81 -12.78 -11.93 -7.65
C ASP A 81 -11.80 -10.77 -7.52
N LYS A 82 -10.74 -10.76 -8.34
CA LYS A 82 -9.79 -9.65 -8.42
C LYS A 82 -10.49 -8.34 -8.79
N ARG A 83 -11.33 -8.34 -9.83
CA ARG A 83 -12.09 -7.13 -10.24
C ARG A 83 -13.05 -6.65 -9.15
N LEU A 84 -13.75 -7.58 -8.48
CA LEU A 84 -14.62 -7.26 -7.34
C LEU A 84 -13.85 -6.65 -6.18
N PHE A 85 -12.67 -7.19 -5.87
CA PHE A 85 -11.81 -6.67 -4.82
C PHE A 85 -11.30 -5.27 -5.15
N GLU A 86 -10.82 -5.05 -6.38
CA GLU A 86 -10.39 -3.73 -6.86
C GLU A 86 -11.50 -2.70 -6.78
N GLN A 87 -12.72 -3.03 -7.21
CA GLN A 87 -13.89 -2.16 -7.10
C GLN A 87 -14.22 -1.80 -5.64
N ARG A 88 -14.17 -2.78 -4.72
CA ARG A 88 -14.38 -2.52 -3.29
C ARG A 88 -13.30 -1.61 -2.71
N LEU A 89 -12.04 -1.78 -3.12
CA LEU A 89 -10.94 -0.96 -2.66
C LEU A 89 -11.09 0.49 -3.14
N ILE A 90 -11.46 0.69 -4.41
CA ILE A 90 -11.74 2.01 -4.98
C ILE A 90 -12.88 2.69 -4.22
N ALA A 91 -14.02 2.01 -4.05
CA ALA A 91 -15.16 2.58 -3.33
C ALA A 91 -14.81 2.95 -1.88
N LYS A 92 -14.02 2.13 -1.18
CA LYS A 92 -13.56 2.43 0.18
C LYS A 92 -12.64 3.65 0.22
N ASN A 93 -11.72 3.74 -0.74
CA ASN A 93 -10.80 4.88 -0.83
C ASN A 93 -11.56 6.18 -1.15
N GLU A 94 -12.51 6.15 -2.09
CA GLU A 94 -13.37 7.29 -2.42
C GLU A 94 -14.17 7.76 -1.20
N ALA A 95 -14.78 6.84 -0.46
CA ALA A 95 -15.51 7.17 0.77
C ALA A 95 -14.60 7.80 1.83
N THR A 96 -13.38 7.28 1.99
CA THR A 96 -12.40 7.82 2.94
C THR A 96 -11.95 9.22 2.53
N VAL A 97 -11.66 9.43 1.26
CA VAL A 97 -11.28 10.74 0.71
C VAL A 97 -12.42 11.75 0.90
N ALA A 98 -13.67 11.35 0.64
CA ALA A 98 -14.83 12.21 0.85
C ALA A 98 -14.98 12.61 2.32
N ALA A 99 -14.79 11.68 3.27
CA ALA A 99 -14.84 11.97 4.70
C ALA A 99 -13.75 12.98 5.11
N CYS A 100 -12.49 12.74 4.72
CA CYS A 100 -11.39 13.67 5.02
C CYS A 100 -11.60 15.06 4.39
N GLN A 101 -12.17 15.12 3.19
CA GLN A 101 -12.54 16.39 2.56
C GLN A 101 -13.66 17.11 3.34
N GLY A 102 -14.63 16.37 3.89
CA GLY A 102 -15.66 16.91 4.78
C GLY A 102 -15.05 17.57 6.02
N GLU A 103 -14.23 16.83 6.77
CA GLU A 103 -13.53 17.32 7.96
C GLU A 103 -12.65 18.54 7.63
N THR A 104 -11.94 18.51 6.50
CA THR A 104 -11.10 19.64 6.07
C THR A 104 -11.94 20.91 5.82
N ARG A 105 -13.15 20.77 5.26
CA ARG A 105 -14.07 21.90 5.05
C ARG A 105 -14.60 22.45 6.37
N GLU A 106 -14.93 21.57 7.31
CA GLU A 106 -15.39 21.96 8.65
C GLU A 106 -14.30 22.74 9.40
N CYS A 107 -13.09 22.20 9.47
CA CYS A 107 -11.93 22.89 10.07
C CYS A 107 -11.65 24.24 9.39
N ARG A 108 -11.80 24.31 8.07
CA ARG A 108 -11.62 25.57 7.33
C ARG A 108 -12.71 26.59 7.66
N ALA A 109 -13.97 26.16 7.75
CA ALA A 109 -15.09 27.03 8.11
C ALA A 109 -14.96 27.53 9.56
N GLU A 110 -14.48 26.69 10.46
CA GLU A 110 -14.18 27.06 11.85
C GLU A 110 -13.02 28.07 11.92
N LEU A 111 -11.93 27.85 11.18
CA LEU A 111 -10.83 28.81 11.08
C LEU A 111 -11.28 30.18 10.53
N GLU A 112 -12.14 30.20 9.51
CA GLU A 112 -12.66 31.46 8.97
C GLU A 112 -13.60 32.17 9.95
N ARG A 113 -14.43 31.43 10.71
CA ARG A 113 -15.22 32.01 11.81
C ARG A 113 -14.30 32.63 12.87
N ILE A 114 -13.30 31.89 13.34
CA ILE A 114 -12.32 32.39 14.30
C ILE A 114 -11.62 33.65 13.76
N LYS A 115 -11.27 33.71 12.49
CA LYS A 115 -10.67 34.92 11.88
C LYS A 115 -11.62 36.10 11.83
N GLN A 116 -12.90 35.88 11.54
CA GLN A 116 -13.93 36.94 11.51
C GLN A 116 -14.21 37.47 12.92
N ASP A 117 -14.25 36.57 13.91
CA ASP A 117 -14.42 36.92 15.32
C ASP A 117 -13.17 37.58 15.91
N CYS A 118 -11.99 37.35 15.32
CA CYS A 118 -10.77 38.06 15.66
C CYS A 118 -10.71 39.44 14.98
N VAL A 119 -11.16 40.48 15.67
CA VAL A 119 -10.95 41.88 15.26
C VAL A 119 -9.44 42.19 15.15
N PRO A 120 -8.96 42.89 14.10
CA PRO A 120 -7.56 43.29 14.01
C PRO A 120 -7.19 44.22 15.18
N PRO A 121 -6.01 44.07 15.80
CA PRO A 121 -5.61 44.87 16.97
C PRO A 121 -5.49 46.38 16.68
N THR A 122 -5.58 46.81 15.42
CA THR A 122 -5.52 48.22 15.05
C THR A 122 -6.77 49.01 15.43
N SER A 123 -7.91 48.37 15.70
CA SER A 123 -9.16 49.07 16.05
C SER A 123 -9.27 49.43 17.54
N ASN A 124 -8.53 48.75 18.43
CA ASN A 124 -8.67 48.90 19.89
C ASN A 124 -7.51 49.59 20.60
N ILE A 125 -6.41 49.91 19.90
CA ILE A 125 -5.29 50.69 20.48
C ILE A 125 -5.71 52.11 20.88
N GLY A 126 -6.78 52.65 20.30
CA GLY A 126 -7.29 53.99 20.64
C GLY A 126 -8.14 54.08 21.91
N ALA A 127 -8.75 52.99 22.38
CA ALA A 127 -9.84 53.08 23.36
C ALA A 127 -9.50 52.58 24.78
N PHE A 128 -8.44 51.78 24.97
CA PHE A 128 -8.16 51.14 26.28
C PHE A 128 -7.01 51.73 27.08
N LYS A 129 -6.55 52.93 26.74
CA LYS A 129 -5.53 53.71 27.45
C LYS A 129 -5.98 54.27 28.83
N LYS A 130 -7.00 53.71 29.49
CA LYS A 130 -7.73 54.41 30.57
C LYS A 130 -7.89 53.68 31.91
N ARG A 131 -7.33 52.49 32.11
CA ARG A 131 -7.29 51.87 33.45
C ARG A 131 -5.89 51.32 33.72
N ALA A 132 -5.18 52.03 34.59
CA ALA A 132 -3.76 51.92 34.97
C ALA A 132 -2.77 52.26 33.84
N ASN A 133 -2.17 53.46 33.89
CA ASN A 133 -1.08 53.88 32.99
C ASN A 133 0.23 53.14 33.35
N ILE A 134 0.27 51.85 33.07
CA ILE A 134 1.42 50.97 33.27
C ILE A 134 1.79 50.37 31.92
N GLU A 135 3.03 50.59 31.50
CA GLU A 135 3.59 50.03 30.28
C GLU A 135 4.65 48.97 30.61
N THR A 136 4.68 47.89 29.82
CA THR A 136 5.72 46.86 29.89
C THR A 136 6.78 47.14 28.83
N ILE A 137 8.03 47.28 29.24
CA ILE A 137 9.17 47.47 28.34
C ILE A 137 10.07 46.24 28.43
N LYS A 138 10.49 45.73 27.28
CA LYS A 138 11.48 44.64 27.19
C LYS A 138 12.78 45.19 26.63
N GLU A 139 13.86 45.08 27.41
CA GLU A 139 15.22 45.42 26.97
C GLU A 139 16.12 44.21 27.15
N GLY A 140 16.51 43.62 26.01
CA GLY A 140 17.29 42.39 26.00
C GLY A 140 16.58 41.24 26.73
N LYS A 141 17.21 40.74 27.81
CA LYS A 141 16.69 39.64 28.62
C LYS A 141 15.85 40.10 29.82
N THR A 142 15.66 41.40 30.03
CA THR A 142 14.96 41.96 31.19
C THR A 142 13.63 42.59 30.79
N VAL A 143 12.61 42.33 31.61
CA VAL A 143 11.29 43.00 31.51
C VAL A 143 11.18 44.03 32.61
N TYR A 144 10.74 45.22 32.21
CA TYR A 144 10.50 46.37 33.06
C TYR A 144 9.03 46.76 33.05
N LEU A 145 8.56 47.32 34.16
CA LEU A 145 7.30 48.06 34.24
C LEU A 145 7.61 49.54 34.39
N VAL A 146 6.83 50.35 33.70
CA VAL A 146 6.89 51.81 33.81
C VAL A 146 5.50 52.30 34.13
N ARG A 147 5.33 52.86 35.34
CA ARG A 147 4.13 53.60 35.72
C ARG A 147 4.25 55.03 35.17
N GLU A 148 3.15 55.69 34.81
CA GLU A 148 3.19 57.05 34.26
C GLU A 148 4.01 58.03 35.11
N GLY A 149 5.03 58.64 34.50
CA GLY A 149 5.95 59.57 35.18
C GLY A 149 6.92 58.91 36.18
N GLY A 150 6.95 57.58 36.26
CA GLY A 150 7.81 56.81 37.16
C GLY A 150 9.09 56.27 36.50
N GLU A 151 9.99 55.74 37.33
CA GLU A 151 11.20 55.06 36.89
C GLU A 151 10.90 53.65 36.36
N LYS A 152 11.86 53.07 35.60
CA LYS A 152 11.76 51.70 35.13
C LYS A 152 12.00 50.72 36.28
N GLU A 153 10.99 49.93 36.61
CA GLU A 153 11.08 48.90 37.64
C GLU A 153 11.34 47.53 37.02
N VAL A 154 12.39 46.83 37.45
CA VAL A 154 12.70 45.48 36.96
C VAL A 154 11.69 44.48 37.51
N VAL A 155 11.02 43.75 36.63
CA VAL A 155 10.07 42.69 37.02
C VAL A 155 10.77 41.35 37.15
N PHE A 156 11.46 40.94 36.08
CA PHE A 156 12.30 39.76 36.06
C PHE A 156 13.27 39.82 34.88
N SER A 157 14.32 39.02 34.99
CA SER A 157 15.33 38.84 33.96
C SER A 157 15.49 37.36 33.66
N LEU A 158 15.60 37.02 32.38
CA LEU A 158 15.84 35.66 31.97
C LEU A 158 17.31 35.27 32.11
N PRO A 159 17.61 34.01 32.47
CA PRO A 159 18.96 33.48 32.38
C PRO A 159 19.46 33.46 30.93
N SER A 160 20.77 33.36 30.75
CA SER A 160 21.42 33.44 29.42
C SER A 160 20.99 32.35 28.44
N ASN A 161 20.55 31.18 28.90
CA ASN A 161 20.08 30.08 28.06
C ASN A 161 18.58 30.12 27.75
N TRP A 162 17.90 31.22 28.05
CA TRP A 162 16.48 31.42 27.75
C TRP A 162 16.25 32.59 26.80
N GLU A 163 15.26 32.44 25.92
CA GLU A 163 14.78 33.47 24.99
C GLU A 163 13.28 33.69 25.14
N TYR A 164 12.85 34.90 24.80
CA TYR A 164 11.44 35.24 24.71
C TYR A 164 10.85 34.79 23.38
N LEU A 165 9.74 34.05 23.42
CA LEU A 165 8.98 33.68 22.22
C LEU A 165 7.94 34.73 21.83
N ASN A 166 7.56 35.60 22.76
CA ASN A 166 6.63 36.70 22.55
C ASN A 166 7.05 37.96 23.31
N ASN A 167 6.37 39.07 23.05
CA ASN A 167 6.44 40.23 23.92
C ASN A 167 5.64 39.97 25.20
N PRO A 168 6.11 40.45 26.37
CA PRO A 168 5.36 40.34 27.61
C PRO A 168 3.96 40.93 27.45
N LEU A 169 2.96 40.21 27.96
CA LEU A 169 1.56 40.57 27.85
C LEU A 169 1.01 40.97 29.21
N LEU A 170 0.60 42.22 29.32
CA LEU A 170 -0.06 42.75 30.51
C LEU A 170 -1.57 42.54 30.40
N ASN A 171 -2.19 41.94 31.41
CA ASN A 171 -3.64 41.83 31.51
C ASN A 171 -4.21 43.20 31.88
N SER A 172 -5.15 43.69 31.07
CA SER A 172 -5.85 44.96 31.26
C SER A 172 -6.74 45.00 32.51
N SER A 173 -7.15 43.83 33.02
CA SER A 173 -8.17 43.68 34.06
C SER A 173 -7.64 43.22 35.42
N SER A 174 -6.41 42.67 35.49
CA SER A 174 -5.95 41.96 36.70
C SER A 174 -4.50 42.21 37.10
N THR A 175 -3.80 43.17 36.50
CA THR A 175 -2.35 43.42 36.73
C THR A 175 -1.46 42.20 36.46
N LEU A 176 -1.97 41.12 35.87
CA LEU A 176 -1.16 39.94 35.58
C LEU A 176 -0.22 40.21 34.41
N LEU A 177 1.07 39.90 34.57
CA LEU A 177 2.04 39.92 33.48
C LEU A 177 2.38 38.49 33.07
N SER A 178 2.22 38.17 31.79
CA SER A 178 2.50 36.83 31.27
C SER A 178 3.46 36.85 30.09
N VAL A 179 4.36 35.86 30.04
CA VAL A 179 5.35 35.74 28.97
C VAL A 179 5.68 34.28 28.65
N LEU A 180 5.89 33.99 27.38
CA LEU A 180 6.37 32.72 26.88
C LEU A 180 7.87 32.78 26.65
N VAL A 181 8.56 31.80 27.20
CA VAL A 181 10.02 31.70 27.13
C VAL A 181 10.44 30.30 26.73
N LYS A 182 11.53 30.22 25.98
CA LYS A 182 12.12 28.97 25.50
C LYS A 182 13.54 28.84 26.00
N ASN A 183 13.89 27.67 26.51
CA ASN A 183 15.27 27.33 26.78
C ASN A 183 15.94 26.89 25.47
N GLU A 184 17.04 27.54 25.10
CA GLU A 184 17.76 27.24 23.85
C GLU A 184 18.36 25.82 23.88
N THR A 185 18.89 25.40 25.03
CA THR A 185 19.63 24.15 25.19
C THR A 185 18.73 22.92 25.28
N SER A 186 17.66 23.01 26.06
CA SER A 186 16.74 21.88 26.31
C SER A 186 15.49 21.91 25.42
N HIS A 187 15.30 22.99 24.64
CA HIS A 187 14.09 23.26 23.87
C HIS A 187 12.79 23.28 24.70
N GLU A 188 12.89 23.39 26.01
CA GLU A 188 11.77 23.51 26.92
C GLU A 188 11.06 24.86 26.74
N ILE A 189 9.73 24.86 26.77
CA ILE A 189 8.92 26.08 26.73
C ILE A 189 8.20 26.24 28.07
N ARG A 190 8.25 27.45 28.63
CA ARG A 190 7.56 27.82 29.88
C ARG A 190 6.71 29.06 29.66
N LEU A 191 5.55 29.07 30.32
CA LEU A 191 4.76 30.28 30.53
C LEU A 191 5.05 30.79 31.94
N ILE A 192 5.57 32.02 32.03
CA ILE A 192 5.82 32.71 33.29
C ILE A 192 4.68 33.71 33.48
N ILE A 193 4.02 33.66 34.63
CA ILE A 193 2.96 34.58 35.04
C ILE A 193 3.40 35.23 36.34
N LYS A 194 3.32 36.56 36.41
CA LYS A 194 3.47 37.33 37.65
C LYS A 194 2.10 37.74 38.14
N ASP A 195 1.77 37.28 39.35
CA ASP A 195 0.42 37.37 39.90
C ASP A 195 0.09 38.73 40.53
N SER A 196 1.09 39.53 40.87
CA SER A 196 0.93 40.91 41.33
C SER A 196 2.11 41.80 40.92
N LEU A 197 1.79 43.02 40.48
CA LEU A 197 2.77 44.06 40.14
C LEU A 197 2.99 45.06 41.28
N ASP A 198 2.30 44.90 42.41
CA ASP A 198 2.46 45.75 43.59
C ASP A 198 3.56 45.24 44.53
N SER A 199 4.03 44.01 44.31
CA SER A 199 5.12 43.38 45.06
C SER A 199 6.30 43.10 44.13
N LEU A 200 7.43 43.76 44.40
CA LEU A 200 8.72 43.52 43.72
C LEU A 200 9.37 42.18 44.12
N SER A 201 8.68 41.36 44.93
CA SER A 201 9.21 40.07 45.35
C SER A 201 9.22 39.09 44.16
N ARG A 202 10.35 38.39 43.97
CA ARG A 202 10.49 37.29 42.99
C ARG A 202 9.64 36.06 43.34
N ARG A 203 8.92 36.08 44.47
CA ARG A 203 8.20 34.93 45.03
C ARG A 203 6.80 34.73 44.44
N GLU A 204 6.32 35.69 43.66
CA GLU A 204 4.98 35.67 43.06
C GLU A 204 5.06 35.41 41.54
N LEU A 205 5.89 34.43 41.14
CA LEU A 205 5.97 33.94 39.78
C LEU A 205 5.38 32.53 39.71
N ALA A 206 4.29 32.39 38.98
CA ALA A 206 3.79 31.08 38.56
C ALA A 206 4.50 30.67 37.26
N ILE A 207 5.02 29.44 37.24
CA ILE A 207 5.70 28.88 36.07
C ILE A 207 4.92 27.64 35.63
N ILE A 208 4.40 27.70 34.42
CA ILE A 208 3.68 26.58 33.80
C ILE A 208 4.58 25.94 32.76
N TYR A 209 4.81 24.64 32.93
CA TYR A 209 5.61 23.81 32.05
C TYR A 209 4.76 23.35 30.86
N MET A 210 5.19 23.68 29.65
CA MET A 210 4.45 23.30 28.44
C MET A 210 5.15 22.13 27.72
N ALA A 211 4.73 20.91 28.04
CA ALA A 211 5.22 19.70 27.39
C ALA A 211 4.52 19.44 26.04
N GLY A 212 5.26 18.95 25.05
CA GLY A 212 4.70 18.51 23.76
C GLY A 212 4.37 19.62 22.75
N ILE A 213 4.55 20.89 23.10
CA ILE A 213 4.30 22.01 22.20
C ILE A 213 5.53 22.25 21.30
N LYS A 214 5.40 21.99 20.00
CA LYS A 214 6.48 22.25 19.01
C LYS A 214 6.58 23.73 18.63
N HIS A 215 5.45 24.42 18.62
CA HIS A 215 5.35 25.80 18.22
C HIS A 215 4.31 26.54 19.07
N ALA A 216 4.71 27.63 19.71
CA ALA A 216 3.84 28.56 20.41
C ALA A 216 4.18 29.96 19.92
N TRP A 217 3.17 30.65 19.40
CA TRP A 217 3.29 32.04 18.96
C TRP A 217 2.10 32.81 19.50
N ASN A 218 2.32 34.06 19.87
CA ASN A 218 1.28 35.04 20.22
C ASN A 218 0.40 34.63 21.43
N LEU A 219 0.89 34.95 22.63
CA LEU A 219 0.07 34.92 23.83
C LEU A 219 -1.00 36.02 23.77
N ARG A 220 -2.24 35.69 24.11
CA ARG A 220 -3.34 36.64 24.35
C ARG A 220 -4.13 36.21 25.58
N TRP A 221 -4.68 37.16 26.33
CA TRP A 221 -5.67 36.85 27.35
C TRP A 221 -7.00 36.54 26.65
N ALA A 222 -7.65 35.45 27.03
CA ALA A 222 -9.05 35.24 26.70
C ALA A 222 -9.86 36.08 27.69
N GLU A 223 -10.74 36.94 27.20
CA GLU A 223 -11.74 37.58 28.06
C GLU A 223 -12.81 36.52 28.34
N ASP A 224 -13.04 36.20 29.61
CA ASP A 224 -14.19 35.40 30.02
C ASP A 224 -15.46 36.25 29.77
N GLU A 225 -16.43 35.68 29.06
CA GLU A 225 -17.80 36.23 28.95
C GLU A 225 -18.53 36.24 30.31
#